data_AF-A0A6I2RB61-F1
#
_entry.id   AF-A0A6I2RB61-F1
#
_cell.length_a   1.000
_cell.length_b   1.000
_cell.length_c   1.000
_cell.angle_alpha   90.00
_cell.angle_beta   90.00
_cell.angle_gamma   90.00
#
_symmetry.space_group_name_H-M   'P 1'
#
loop_
_entity.id
_entity.type
_entity.pdbx_description
1 polymer ?
#
loop_
_entity_poly.entity_id
_entity_poly.type
_entity_poly.pdbx_seq_one_letter_code
_entity_poly.pdbx_strand_id
1 'polypeptide(L)'
;MDGIEKITGRIAADTEAEIASIQAEARRQADEITARYEAQAKREAEEIAARGRRSAEERQARLASVAQLDARKLELAAKQEMLAKAYDRAMERLTSLPDGEYVGLLAGLAAEASSTGREEVI
;
A
#
# COMPACT_ATOMS: atom_id res chain seq x y z
N MET A 1 -87.35 5.22 -18.27
CA MET A 1 -86.32 4.36 -17.64
C MET A 1 -85.01 4.42 -18.42
N ASP A 2 -85.05 4.33 -19.75
CA ASP A 2 -83.85 4.22 -20.62
C ASP A 2 -82.80 5.36 -20.56
N GLY A 3 -83.17 6.57 -20.15
CA GLY A 3 -82.25 7.71 -20.09
C GLY A 3 -81.30 7.72 -18.88
N ILE A 4 -81.80 7.33 -17.70
CA ILE A 4 -81.00 7.31 -16.46
C ILE A 4 -79.98 6.18 -16.52
N GLU A 5 -80.39 4.99 -17.00
CA GLU A 5 -79.49 3.84 -17.14
C GLU A 5 -78.30 4.13 -18.08
N LYS A 6 -78.53 4.84 -19.19
CA LYS A 6 -77.46 5.28 -20.11
C LYS A 6 -76.50 6.29 -19.47
N ILE A 7 -77.01 7.26 -18.72
CA ILE A 7 -76.17 8.25 -18.03
C ILE A 7 -75.31 7.55 -16.97
N THR A 8 -75.91 6.67 -16.17
CA THR A 8 -75.21 5.93 -15.11
C THR A 8 -74.15 4.98 -15.70
N GLY A 9 -74.45 4.29 -16.80
CA GLY A 9 -73.50 3.44 -17.49
C GLY A 9 -72.31 4.20 -18.08
N ARG A 10 -72.54 5.40 -18.63
CA ARG A 10 -71.47 6.26 -19.13
C ARG A 10 -70.58 6.77 -17.99
N ILE A 11 -71.17 7.20 -16.87
CA ILE A 11 -70.41 7.62 -15.69
C ILE A 11 -69.54 6.48 -15.15
N ALA A 12 -70.07 5.25 -15.10
CA ALA A 12 -69.29 4.09 -14.67
C ALA A 12 -68.11 3.83 -15.60
N ALA A 13 -68.33 3.83 -16.92
CA ALA A 13 -67.28 3.62 -17.90
C ALA A 13 -66.19 4.72 -17.85
N ASP A 14 -66.58 5.99 -17.73
CA ASP A 14 -65.66 7.11 -17.61
C ASP A 14 -64.83 7.00 -16.31
N THR A 15 -65.48 6.60 -15.21
CA THR A 15 -64.80 6.39 -13.92
C THR A 15 -63.81 5.24 -13.98
N GLU A 16 -64.17 4.11 -14.61
CA GLU A 16 -63.28 2.96 -14.78
C GLU A 16 -62.06 3.33 -15.65
N ALA A 17 -62.26 4.10 -16.73
CA ALA A 17 -61.18 4.58 -17.57
C ALA A 17 -60.22 5.50 -16.82
N GLU A 18 -60.75 6.40 -15.98
CA GLU A 18 -59.94 7.31 -15.16
C GLU A 18 -59.14 6.55 -14.09
N ILE A 19 -59.77 5.58 -13.41
CA ILE A 19 -59.07 4.69 -12.45
C ILE A 19 -57.95 3.92 -13.16
N ALA A 20 -58.21 3.34 -14.33
CA ALA A 20 -57.20 2.60 -15.09
C ALA A 20 -56.03 3.50 -15.50
N SER A 21 -56.31 4.74 -15.92
CA SER A 21 -55.28 5.73 -16.26
C SER A 21 -54.41 6.07 -15.06
N ILE A 22 -55.02 6.39 -13.91
CA ILE A 22 -54.30 6.72 -12.67
C ILE A 22 -53.44 5.53 -12.21
N GLN A 23 -53.96 4.31 -12.28
CA GLN A 23 -53.19 3.11 -11.92
C GLN A 23 -52.01 2.85 -12.86
N ALA A 24 -52.20 3.07 -14.17
CA ALA A 24 -51.12 2.93 -15.14
C ALA A 24 -50.01 3.97 -14.91
N GLU A 25 -50.39 5.23 -14.64
CA GLU A 25 -49.43 6.28 -14.33
C GLU A 25 -48.68 6.00 -13.02
N ALA A 26 -49.39 5.58 -11.96
CA ALA A 26 -48.78 5.24 -10.69
C ALA A 26 -47.77 4.09 -10.81
N ARG A 27 -48.10 3.06 -11.61
CA ARG A 27 -47.16 1.95 -11.90
C ARG A 27 -45.93 2.44 -12.65
N ARG A 28 -46.11 3.24 -13.69
CA ARG A 28 -44.99 3.83 -14.45
C ARG A 28 -44.07 4.64 -13.53
N GLN A 29 -44.64 5.49 -12.67
CA GLN A 29 -43.86 6.29 -11.72
C GLN A 29 -43.11 5.39 -10.71
N ALA A 30 -43.75 4.34 -10.21
CA ALA A 30 -43.12 3.38 -9.30
C ALA A 30 -41.94 2.65 -9.97
N ASP A 31 -42.10 2.22 -11.23
CA ASP A 31 -41.05 1.56 -12.00
C ASP A 31 -39.88 2.53 -12.29
N GLU A 32 -40.17 3.78 -12.66
CA GLU A 32 -39.15 4.82 -12.88
C GLU A 32 -38.37 5.13 -11.60
N ILE A 33 -39.04 5.25 -10.46
CA ILE A 33 -38.41 5.46 -9.15
C ILE A 33 -37.51 4.27 -8.80
N THR A 34 -38.02 3.04 -8.96
CA THR A 34 -37.27 1.82 -8.66
C THR A 34 -36.01 1.73 -9.51
N ALA A 35 -36.14 1.87 -10.84
CA ALA A 35 -35.01 1.81 -11.75
C ALA A 35 -33.95 2.88 -11.45
N ARG A 36 -34.38 4.10 -11.09
CA ARG A 36 -33.46 5.19 -10.71
C ARG A 36 -32.65 4.84 -9.46
N TYR A 37 -33.31 4.35 -8.40
CA TYR A 37 -32.63 4.01 -7.16
C TYR A 37 -31.76 2.76 -7.29
N GLU A 38 -32.15 1.76 -8.09
CA GLU A 38 -31.30 0.61 -8.40
C GLU A 38 -30.01 1.04 -9.13
N ALA A 39 -30.13 1.91 -10.13
CA ALA A 39 -28.98 2.44 -10.85
C ALA A 39 -28.05 3.25 -9.93
N GLN A 40 -28.64 4.08 -9.04
CA GLN A 40 -27.88 4.84 -8.05
C GLN A 40 -27.15 3.92 -7.07
N ALA A 41 -27.85 2.95 -6.49
CA ALA A 41 -27.27 2.00 -5.53
C ALA A 41 -26.13 1.20 -6.14
N LYS A 42 -26.29 0.74 -7.39
CA LYS A 42 -25.23 0.04 -8.13
C LYS A 42 -24.00 0.92 -8.32
N ARG A 43 -24.20 2.16 -8.75
CA ARG A 43 -23.10 3.11 -8.95
C ARG A 43 -22.36 3.40 -7.63
N GLU A 44 -23.08 3.66 -6.55
CA GLU A 44 -22.49 3.90 -5.24
C GLU A 44 -21.70 2.69 -4.73
N ALA A 45 -22.24 1.48 -4.90
CA ALA A 45 -21.56 0.24 -4.55
C ALA A 45 -20.25 0.06 -5.35
N GLU A 46 -20.27 0.33 -6.65
CA GLU A 46 -19.09 0.28 -7.51
C GLU A 46 -18.03 1.32 -7.10
N GLU A 47 -18.45 2.55 -6.78
CA GLU A 47 -17.55 3.61 -6.31
C GLU A 47 -16.90 3.26 -4.96
N ILE A 48 -17.67 2.72 -4.01
CA ILE A 48 -17.16 2.24 -2.72
C ILE A 48 -16.17 1.10 -2.93
N ALA A 49 -16.51 0.11 -3.76
CA ALA A 49 -15.63 -1.03 -4.03
C ALA A 49 -14.33 -0.58 -4.72
N ALA A 50 -14.40 0.34 -5.70
CA ALA A 50 -13.23 0.87 -6.38
C ALA A 50 -12.34 1.71 -5.44
N ARG A 51 -12.93 2.47 -4.52
CA ARG A 51 -12.18 3.19 -3.49
C ARG A 51 -11.51 2.22 -2.51
N GLY A 52 -12.21 1.18 -2.09
CA GLY A 52 -11.68 0.13 -1.22
C GLY A 52 -10.47 -0.58 -1.84
N ARG A 53 -10.57 -0.99 -3.12
CA ARG A 53 -9.46 -1.62 -3.85
C ARG A 53 -8.23 -0.71 -3.90
N ARG A 54 -8.38 0.55 -4.32
CA ARG A 54 -7.26 1.52 -4.35
C ARG A 54 -6.62 1.72 -2.98
N SER A 55 -7.42 1.88 -1.93
CA SER A 55 -6.90 2.06 -0.57
C SER A 55 -6.14 0.83 -0.08
N ALA A 56 -6.61 -0.38 -0.41
CA ALA A 56 -5.93 -1.63 -0.08
C ALA A 56 -4.60 -1.78 -0.83
N GLU A 57 -4.57 -1.48 -2.13
CA GLU A 57 -3.35 -1.49 -2.95
C GLU A 57 -2.29 -0.52 -2.41
N GLU A 58 -2.68 0.72 -2.12
CA GLU A 58 -1.79 1.71 -1.53
C GLU A 58 -1.27 1.28 -0.14
N ARG A 59 -2.15 0.70 0.70
CA ARG A 59 -1.77 0.17 2.01
C ARG A 59 -0.73 -0.93 1.85
N GLN A 60 -0.95 -1.86 0.93
CA GLN A 60 -0.05 -2.97 0.65
C GLN A 60 1.31 -2.46 0.16
N ALA A 61 1.33 -1.53 -0.80
CA ALA A 61 2.56 -0.94 -1.32
C ALA A 61 3.37 -0.24 -0.20
N ARG A 62 2.70 0.51 0.69
CA ARG A 62 3.36 1.12 1.85
C ARG A 62 3.95 0.08 2.79
N LEU A 63 3.20 -0.97 3.13
CA LEU A 63 3.69 -2.03 4.03
C LEU A 63 4.89 -2.77 3.42
N ALA A 64 4.86 -3.08 2.14
CA ALA A 64 5.97 -3.73 1.44
C ALA A 64 7.23 -2.85 1.45
N SER A 65 7.09 -1.54 1.20
CA SER A 65 8.21 -0.59 1.23
C SER A 65 8.84 -0.50 2.64
N VAL A 66 8.02 -0.43 3.69
CA VAL A 66 8.50 -0.43 5.08
C VAL A 66 9.25 -1.72 5.40
N ALA A 67 8.69 -2.88 5.06
CA ALA A 67 9.32 -4.17 5.30
C ALA A 67 10.68 -4.27 4.57
N GLN A 68 10.77 -3.78 3.33
CA GLN A 68 12.03 -3.76 2.58
C GLN A 68 13.07 -2.82 3.21
N LEU A 69 12.66 -1.65 3.69
CA LEU A 69 13.55 -0.73 4.38
C LEU A 69 14.08 -1.34 5.68
N ASP A 70 13.23 -1.98 6.46
CA ASP A 70 13.64 -2.61 7.72
C ASP A 70 14.56 -3.81 7.49
N ALA A 71 14.31 -4.62 6.45
CA ALA A 71 15.23 -5.69 6.04
C ALA A 71 16.62 -5.14 5.67
N ARG A 72 16.68 -4.05 4.89
CA ARG A 72 17.95 -3.39 4.53
C ARG A 72 18.69 -2.82 5.73
N LYS A 73 17.96 -2.24 6.69
CA LYS A 73 18.56 -1.74 7.94
C LYS A 73 19.18 -2.88 8.75
N LEU A 74 18.47 -4.00 8.89
CA LEU A 74 18.97 -5.18 9.60
C LEU A 74 20.22 -5.74 8.93
N GLU A 75 20.21 -5.87 7.61
CA GLU A 75 21.37 -6.34 6.84
C GLU A 75 22.58 -5.41 7.01
N LEU A 76 22.36 -4.10 6.90
CA LEU A 76 23.43 -3.12 7.07
C LEU A 76 24.00 -3.13 8.49
N ALA A 77 23.14 -3.20 9.50
CA ALA A 77 23.56 -3.29 10.90
C ALA A 77 24.40 -4.55 11.15
N ALA A 78 23.98 -5.71 10.64
CA ALA A 78 24.73 -6.95 10.75
C ALA A 78 26.10 -6.86 10.06
N LYS A 79 26.19 -6.25 8.87
CA LYS A 79 27.46 -6.01 8.17
C LYS A 79 28.40 -5.13 8.98
N GLN A 80 27.88 -4.03 9.53
CA GLN A 80 28.67 -3.10 10.36
C GLN A 80 29.14 -3.78 11.65
N GLU A 81 28.29 -4.58 12.29
CA GLU A 81 28.66 -5.34 13.49
C GLU A 81 29.81 -6.32 13.19
N MET A 82 29.73 -7.07 12.09
CA MET A 82 30.80 -8.00 11.72
C MET A 82 32.10 -7.27 11.38
N LEU A 83 32.01 -6.11 10.72
CA LEU A 83 33.17 -5.28 10.42
C LEU A 83 33.83 -4.77 11.70
N ALA A 84 33.04 -4.27 12.66
CA ALA A 84 33.55 -3.81 13.96
C ALA A 84 34.28 -4.95 14.69
N LYS A 85 33.68 -6.13 14.77
CA LYS A 85 34.32 -7.31 15.38
C LYS A 85 35.63 -7.70 14.71
N ALA A 86 35.71 -7.59 13.38
CA ALA A 86 36.94 -7.87 12.65
C ALA A 86 38.06 -6.87 13.00
N TYR A 87 37.73 -5.58 13.10
CA TYR A 87 38.68 -4.55 13.52
C TYR A 87 39.12 -4.73 14.98
N ASP A 88 38.19 -4.98 15.89
CA ASP A 88 38.51 -5.24 17.30
C ASP A 88 39.46 -6.43 17.43
N ARG A 89 39.20 -7.51 16.68
CA ARG A 89 40.06 -8.70 16.67
C ARG A 89 41.43 -8.43 16.05
N ALA A 90 41.51 -7.61 15.00
CA ALA A 90 42.76 -7.21 14.39
C ALA A 90 43.59 -6.36 15.37
N MET A 91 42.94 -5.41 16.06
CA MET A 91 43.57 -4.58 17.09
C MET A 91 44.11 -5.45 18.22
N GLU A 92 43.30 -6.37 18.75
CA GLU A 92 43.71 -7.30 19.80
C GLU A 92 44.94 -8.12 19.37
N ARG A 93 44.96 -8.63 18.13
CA ARG A 93 46.13 -9.35 17.60
C ARG A 93 47.37 -8.47 17.52
N LEU A 94 47.24 -7.24 17.02
CA LEU A 94 48.36 -6.31 16.90
C LEU A 94 48.93 -5.91 18.26
N THR A 95 48.08 -5.67 19.26
CA THR A 95 48.50 -5.26 20.60
C THR A 95 49.00 -6.40 21.47
N SER A 96 48.77 -7.66 21.07
CA SER A 96 49.24 -8.86 21.76
C SER A 96 50.40 -9.57 21.05
N LEU A 97 51.02 -8.93 20.05
CA LEU A 97 52.17 -9.50 19.34
C LEU A 97 53.35 -9.75 20.31
N PRO A 98 53.98 -10.94 20.24
CA PRO A 98 55.25 -11.18 20.94
C PRO A 98 56.34 -10.21 20.43
N ASP A 99 57.26 -9.83 21.31
CA ASP A 99 58.32 -8.85 21.03
C ASP A 99 59.07 -9.12 19.70
N GLY A 100 59.39 -10.38 19.40
CA GLY A 100 60.07 -10.75 18.16
C GLY A 100 59.25 -10.47 16.89
N GLU A 101 57.95 -10.77 16.92
CA GLU A 101 57.03 -10.50 15.80
C GLU A 101 56.73 -9.01 15.68
N TYR A 102 56.61 -8.32 16.82
CA TYR A 102 56.41 -6.88 16.88
C TYR A 102 57.60 -6.10 16.31
N VAL A 103 58.84 -6.48 16.68
CA VAL A 103 60.06 -5.89 16.11
C VAL A 103 60.14 -6.15 14.61
N GLY A 104 59.80 -7.35 14.15
CA GLY A 104 59.75 -7.68 12.73
C GLY A 104 58.74 -6.82 11.95
N LEU A 105 57.56 -6.60 12.53
CA LEU A 105 56.53 -5.71 11.97
C LEU A 105 57.03 -4.27 11.87
N LEU A 106 57.59 -3.71 12.94
CA LEU A 106 58.12 -2.34 12.94
C LEU A 106 59.28 -2.16 11.96
N ALA A 107 60.19 -3.12 11.87
CA ALA A 107 61.29 -3.08 10.91
C ALA A 107 60.77 -3.09 9.47
N GLY A 108 59.76 -3.90 9.17
CA GLY A 108 59.09 -3.92 7.87
C GLY A 108 58.43 -2.59 7.52
N LEU A 109 57.67 -2.01 8.45
CA LEU A 109 57.02 -0.70 8.27
C LEU A 109 58.05 0.42 8.07
N ALA A 110 59.15 0.42 8.83
CA ALA A 110 60.23 1.39 8.69
C ALA A 110 60.94 1.28 7.32
N ALA A 111 61.15 0.05 6.83
CA ALA A 111 61.72 -0.18 5.51
C ALA A 111 60.77 0.24 4.38
N GLU A 112 59.46 0.05 4.54
CA GLU A 112 58.46 0.49 3.55
C GLU A 112 58.30 2.02 3.52
N ALA A 113 58.42 2.67 4.68
CA ALA A 113 58.37 4.13 4.80
C ALA A 113 59.67 4.83 4.36
N SER A 114 60.77 4.08 4.20
CA SER A 114 62.06 4.60 3.77
C SER A 114 61.99 5.17 2.35
N SER A 115 62.48 6.40 2.16
CA SER A 115 62.44 7.07 0.86
C SER A 115 63.70 6.81 0.03
N THR A 116 64.83 6.53 0.67
CA THR A 116 66.16 6.41 0.04
C THR A 116 66.84 5.07 0.30
N GLY A 117 66.29 4.23 1.17
CA GLY A 117 66.86 2.93 1.58
C GLY A 117 68.08 3.04 2.49
N ARG A 118 68.38 4.23 3.02
CA ARG A 118 69.59 4.52 3.82
C ARG A 118 69.29 5.24 5.14
N GLU A 119 68.02 5.50 5.42
CA GLU A 119 67.57 6.08 6.66
C GLU A 119 67.86 5.14 7.83
N GLU A 120 68.22 5.72 8.99
CA GLU A 120 68.52 5.00 10.22
C GLU A 120 67.41 5.26 11.25
N VAL A 121 66.92 4.20 11.89
CA VAL A 121 65.95 4.28 12.98
C VAL A 121 66.72 4.50 14.29
N ILE A 122 66.49 5.61 14.98
CA ILE A 122 67.12 5.99 16.26
C ILE A 122 66.20 5.61 17.42
#